data_AF-A0A1V9A5K1-F1
#
_entry.id   AF-A0A1V9A5K1-F1
#
_cell.length_a   1.000
_cell.length_b   1.000
_cell.length_c   1.000
_cell.angle_alpha   90.00
_cell.angle_beta   90.00
_cell.angle_gamma   90.00
#
_symmetry.space_group_name_H-M   'P 1'
#
loop_
_entity.id
_entity.type
_entity.pdbx_description
1 polymer ?
#
loop_
_entity_poly.entity_id
_entity_poly.type
_entity_poly.pdbx_seq_one_letter_code
_entity_poly.pdbx_strand_id
1 'polypeptide(L)'
;MSARSILATLFATLPLFAAVSCGSEPAPVQGAPQSTPESQAVASAAAPEDDAAVRESFDRYLTTLRDTDGEAAARLVTSTTIRHYGELATLAATGGPGEIGRRSLIDRLNIALVRHHLATEQLEAMDGPALFVVAVERGLIDKAQVETLTLGEITVSGDRAVAAAEDEGGKGTALSFARERGTWRLDLMPLIETSDRIMTELAARHGVSEDELVFRLASTATGTTVDESVFAKP
;
A
#
# COMPACT_ATOMS: atom_id res chain seq x y z
N MET A 1 -22.40 4.18 -19.23
CA MET A 1 -21.02 4.34 -18.69
C MET A 1 -21.12 4.23 -17.18
N SER A 2 -20.58 3.15 -16.61
CA SER A 2 -20.67 2.83 -15.18
C SER A 2 -19.53 3.51 -14.41
N ALA A 3 -19.84 4.08 -13.25
CA ALA A 3 -18.95 4.89 -12.41
C ALA A 3 -17.80 4.11 -11.72
N ARG A 4 -17.36 2.97 -12.28
CA ARG A 4 -16.42 2.03 -11.63
C ARG A 4 -14.95 2.10 -12.12
N SER A 5 -14.57 3.11 -12.91
CA SER A 5 -13.19 3.29 -13.39
C SER A 5 -12.76 4.75 -13.34
N ILE A 6 -12.65 5.35 -12.16
CA ILE A 6 -12.23 6.76 -12.01
C ILE A 6 -10.83 6.90 -11.37
N LEU A 7 -10.27 5.87 -10.72
CA LEU A 7 -8.92 5.99 -10.14
C LEU A 7 -7.74 5.84 -11.13
N ALA A 8 -8.01 5.46 -12.39
CA ALA A 8 -6.96 5.15 -13.37
C ALA A 8 -6.33 6.38 -14.07
N THR A 9 -6.71 7.61 -13.72
CA THR A 9 -6.37 8.80 -14.53
C THR A 9 -5.76 9.93 -13.71
N LEU A 10 -4.70 9.66 -12.95
CA LEU A 10 -3.97 10.72 -12.24
C LEU A 10 -2.45 10.58 -12.32
N PHE A 11 -1.94 10.03 -13.43
CA PHE A 11 -0.51 10.17 -13.78
C PHE A 11 -0.33 10.29 -15.30
N ALA A 12 -0.88 11.35 -15.89
CA ALA A 12 -0.52 11.75 -17.24
C ALA A 12 -0.28 13.26 -17.29
N THR A 13 0.90 13.61 -17.79
CA THR A 13 1.36 14.94 -18.23
C THR A 13 1.98 15.88 -17.18
N LEU A 14 3.31 15.86 -17.10
CA LEU A 14 4.10 17.06 -16.81
C LEU A 14 5.33 17.11 -17.73
N PRO A 15 5.60 18.27 -18.36
CA PRO A 15 6.64 18.41 -19.37
C PRO A 15 8.05 18.49 -18.78
N LEU A 16 8.97 17.95 -19.55
CA LEU A 16 10.42 18.00 -19.44
C LEU A 16 10.93 19.45 -19.39
N PHE A 17 11.50 19.87 -18.26
CA PHE A 17 12.36 21.06 -18.20
C PHE A 17 13.77 20.68 -17.73
N ALA A 18 14.73 21.00 -18.59
CA ALA A 18 16.15 20.73 -18.45
C ALA A 18 16.77 21.51 -17.28
N ALA A 19 17.60 20.82 -16.49
CA ALA A 19 18.44 21.42 -15.46
C ALA A 19 19.72 21.99 -16.09
N VAL A 20 20.01 23.26 -15.79
CA VAL A 20 21.32 23.89 -15.98
C VAL A 20 22.21 23.49 -14.80
N SER A 21 23.34 22.90 -15.15
CA SER A 21 24.46 22.53 -14.29
C SER A 21 25.26 23.76 -13.87
N CYS A 22 25.66 23.84 -12.60
CA CYS A 22 26.98 24.35 -12.24
C CYS A 22 27.37 23.84 -10.84
N GLY A 23 28.56 23.24 -10.77
CA GLY A 23 29.05 22.55 -9.59
C GLY A 23 29.82 23.42 -8.61
N SER A 24 30.21 22.79 -7.51
CA SER A 24 31.37 23.15 -6.70
C SER A 24 31.67 22.00 -5.73
N GLU A 25 32.84 21.41 -5.90
CA GLU A 25 33.45 20.35 -5.09
C GLU A 25 34.28 20.96 -3.96
N PRO A 26 34.28 20.37 -2.75
CA PRO A 26 35.52 20.38 -1.97
C PRO A 26 35.84 19.06 -1.26
N ALA A 27 37.07 18.60 -1.54
CA ALA A 27 38.13 17.99 -0.72
C ALA A 27 37.86 16.81 0.26
N PRO A 28 38.81 15.85 0.34
CA PRO A 28 38.66 14.61 1.10
C PRO A 28 39.09 14.74 2.57
N VAL A 29 38.40 14.02 3.46
CA VAL A 29 38.83 13.81 4.85
C VAL A 29 39.02 12.31 5.06
N GLN A 30 40.26 11.90 5.34
CA GLN A 30 40.61 10.55 5.79
C GLN A 30 40.48 10.45 7.31
N GLY A 31 39.92 9.33 7.81
CA GLY A 31 39.93 8.98 9.23
C GLY A 31 39.03 7.77 9.53
N ALA A 32 39.64 6.59 9.66
CA ALA A 32 39.02 5.30 10.00
C ALA A 32 38.39 5.30 11.42
N PRO A 33 37.54 4.31 11.82
CA PRO A 33 37.95 2.91 11.95
C PRO A 33 36.97 1.88 11.35
N GLN A 34 37.56 0.76 10.95
CA GLN A 34 36.88 -0.46 10.50
C GLN A 34 35.94 -0.96 11.60
N SER A 35 34.64 -0.96 11.30
CA SER A 35 33.64 -1.70 12.07
C SER A 35 33.50 -3.09 11.45
N THR A 36 33.55 -4.07 12.34
CA THR A 36 33.26 -5.50 12.24
C THR A 36 32.25 -5.85 11.15
N PRO A 37 32.42 -6.97 10.40
CA PRO A 37 31.39 -7.44 9.48
C PRO A 37 30.21 -7.95 10.31
N GLU A 38 29.28 -7.04 10.57
CA GLU A 38 27.90 -7.37 10.87
C GLU A 38 27.42 -8.26 9.72
N SER A 39 26.91 -9.44 10.08
CA SER A 39 26.45 -10.49 9.17
C SER A 39 25.48 -9.92 8.14
N GLN A 40 26.03 -9.43 7.02
CA GLN A 40 25.26 -9.05 5.85
C GLN A 40 24.63 -10.34 5.34
N ALA A 41 23.32 -10.49 5.58
CA ALA A 41 22.51 -11.46 4.88
C ALA A 41 22.69 -11.16 3.39
N VAL A 42 23.56 -11.93 2.73
CA VAL A 42 23.95 -11.70 1.35
C VAL A 42 22.69 -11.94 0.53
N ALA A 43 22.09 -10.87 0.05
CA ALA A 43 21.02 -10.95 -0.93
C ALA A 43 21.57 -11.71 -2.14
N SER A 44 20.96 -12.85 -2.44
CA SER A 44 21.35 -13.71 -3.55
C SER A 44 20.19 -13.78 -4.53
N ALA A 45 20.51 -14.04 -5.80
CA ALA A 45 19.50 -14.48 -6.75
C ALA A 45 18.70 -15.64 -6.14
N ALA A 46 17.38 -15.60 -6.31
CA ALA A 46 16.48 -16.60 -5.74
C ALA A 46 16.84 -18.01 -6.20
N ALA A 47 16.80 -18.98 -5.27
CA ALA A 47 16.79 -20.38 -5.67
C ALA A 47 15.55 -20.64 -6.55
N PRO A 48 15.63 -21.51 -7.58
CA PRO A 48 14.51 -21.71 -8.52
C PRO A 48 13.18 -22.08 -7.85
N GLU A 49 13.23 -22.80 -6.73
CA GLU A 49 12.05 -23.18 -5.96
C GLU A 49 11.40 -21.99 -5.26
N ASP A 50 12.19 -21.07 -4.70
CA ASP A 50 11.68 -19.88 -4.03
C ASP A 50 11.18 -18.84 -5.02
N ASP A 51 11.86 -18.66 -6.16
CA ASP A 51 11.37 -17.83 -7.27
C ASP A 51 9.98 -18.30 -7.71
N ALA A 52 9.83 -19.60 -8.01
CA ALA A 52 8.56 -20.19 -8.43
C ALA A 52 7.46 -20.03 -7.36
N ALA A 53 7.77 -20.26 -6.09
CA ALA A 53 6.79 -20.15 -5.00
C ALA A 53 6.36 -18.69 -4.72
N VAL A 54 7.27 -17.72 -4.87
CA VAL A 54 6.92 -16.29 -4.78
C VAL A 54 6.01 -15.88 -5.94
N ARG A 55 6.34 -16.29 -7.18
CA ARG A 55 5.48 -16.04 -8.34
C ARG A 55 4.10 -16.65 -8.19
N GLU A 56 4.02 -17.91 -7.77
CA GLU A 56 2.75 -18.58 -7.52
C GLU A 56 1.92 -17.85 -6.46
N SER A 57 2.55 -17.41 -5.36
CA SER A 57 1.86 -16.62 -4.33
C SER A 57 1.27 -15.32 -4.90
N PHE A 58 2.01 -14.63 -5.76
CA PHE A 58 1.56 -13.40 -6.40
C PHE A 58 0.41 -13.65 -7.38
N ASP A 59 0.54 -14.64 -8.27
CA ASP A 59 -0.49 -15.00 -9.25
C ASP A 59 -1.81 -15.42 -8.58
N ARG A 60 -1.70 -16.16 -7.46
CA ARG A 60 -2.86 -16.49 -6.63
C ARG A 60 -3.48 -15.24 -6.04
N TYR A 61 -2.68 -14.31 -5.53
CA TYR A 61 -3.21 -13.05 -4.99
C TYR A 61 -3.95 -12.25 -6.07
N LEU A 62 -3.39 -12.11 -7.27
CA LEU A 62 -4.07 -11.46 -8.40
C LEU A 62 -5.38 -12.14 -8.75
N THR A 63 -5.39 -13.47 -8.79
CA THR A 63 -6.61 -14.26 -9.05
C THR A 63 -7.68 -13.97 -8.00
N THR A 64 -7.32 -13.93 -6.71
CA THR A 64 -8.29 -13.60 -5.64
C THR A 64 -8.86 -12.19 -5.77
N LEU A 65 -8.06 -11.21 -6.22
CA LEU A 65 -8.56 -9.87 -6.48
C LEU A 65 -9.53 -9.86 -7.67
N ARG A 66 -9.18 -10.51 -8.78
CA ARG A 66 -10.06 -10.63 -9.98
C ARG A 66 -11.39 -11.28 -9.62
N ASP A 67 -11.34 -12.39 -8.87
CA ASP A 67 -12.52 -13.16 -8.45
C ASP A 67 -13.29 -12.48 -7.31
N THR A 68 -12.76 -11.41 -6.72
CA THR A 68 -13.35 -10.72 -5.56
C THR A 68 -13.43 -11.63 -4.32
N ASP A 69 -12.54 -12.61 -4.22
CA ASP A 69 -12.46 -13.55 -3.09
C ASP A 69 -11.60 -12.95 -1.97
N GLY A 70 -12.22 -12.11 -1.15
CA GLY A 70 -11.56 -11.43 -0.04
C GLY A 70 -11.00 -12.40 1.01
N GLU A 71 -11.66 -13.53 1.26
CA GLU A 71 -11.20 -14.51 2.24
C GLU A 71 -9.92 -15.20 1.77
N ALA A 72 -9.85 -15.59 0.50
CA ALA A 72 -8.64 -16.15 -0.07
C ALA A 72 -7.52 -15.11 -0.15
N ALA A 73 -7.84 -13.87 -0.51
CA ALA A 73 -6.87 -12.77 -0.54
C ALA A 73 -6.26 -12.52 0.86
N ALA A 74 -7.08 -12.50 1.92
CA ALA A 74 -6.62 -12.33 3.30
C ALA A 74 -5.65 -13.45 3.73
N ARG A 75 -5.80 -14.67 3.19
CA ARG A 75 -4.89 -15.79 3.45
C ARG A 75 -3.57 -15.69 2.70
N LEU A 76 -3.44 -14.81 1.72
CA LEU A 76 -2.24 -14.64 0.87
C LEU A 76 -1.37 -13.44 1.27
N VAL A 77 -1.86 -12.58 2.17
CA VAL A 77 -1.07 -11.48 2.74
C VAL A 77 -0.43 -11.85 4.07
N THR A 78 0.58 -11.09 4.48
CA THR A 78 1.28 -11.31 5.75
C THR A 78 0.40 -11.01 6.97
N SER A 79 0.75 -11.63 8.10
CA SER A 79 0.14 -11.31 9.39
C SER A 79 0.31 -9.83 9.79
N THR A 80 1.39 -9.18 9.37
CA THR A 80 1.63 -7.74 9.57
C THR A 80 0.59 -6.90 8.84
N THR A 81 0.31 -7.21 7.58
CA THR A 81 -0.77 -6.55 6.81
C THR A 81 -2.12 -6.74 7.49
N ILE A 82 -2.46 -7.96 7.90
CA ILE A 82 -3.73 -8.24 8.59
C ILE A 82 -3.84 -7.48 9.91
N ARG A 83 -2.76 -7.39 10.69
CA ARG A 83 -2.73 -6.60 11.93
C ARG A 83 -2.99 -5.12 11.67
N HIS A 84 -2.40 -4.54 10.63
CA HIS A 84 -2.65 -3.15 10.25
C HIS A 84 -4.13 -2.89 9.96
N TYR A 85 -4.79 -3.79 9.21
CA TYR A 85 -6.25 -3.71 9.00
C TYR A 85 -7.04 -3.87 10.30
N GLY A 86 -6.56 -4.64 11.27
CA GLY A 86 -7.18 -4.73 12.60
C GLY A 86 -7.12 -3.42 13.38
N GLU A 87 -6.04 -2.66 13.27
CA GLU A 87 -5.95 -1.32 13.84
C GLU A 87 -6.93 -0.35 13.17
N LEU A 88 -7.04 -0.41 11.83
CA LEU A 88 -8.01 0.39 11.08
C LEU A 88 -9.45 0.04 11.46
N ALA A 89 -9.78 -1.24 11.63
CA ALA A 89 -11.11 -1.68 12.08
C ALA A 89 -11.44 -1.12 13.47
N THR A 90 -10.49 -1.21 14.39
CA THR A 90 -10.64 -0.68 15.76
C THR A 90 -10.87 0.84 15.76
N LEU A 91 -10.05 1.58 15.00
CA LEU A 91 -10.18 3.04 14.89
C LEU A 91 -11.48 3.43 14.18
N ALA A 92 -11.86 2.72 13.13
CA ALA A 92 -13.12 2.93 12.44
C ALA A 92 -14.31 2.69 13.38
N ALA A 93 -14.29 1.65 14.21
CA ALA A 93 -15.39 1.36 15.14
C ALA A 93 -15.48 2.37 16.31
N THR A 94 -14.35 2.84 16.84
CA THR A 94 -14.36 3.51 18.17
C THR A 94 -13.60 4.85 18.24
N GLY A 95 -12.74 5.12 17.26
CA GLY A 95 -11.81 6.25 17.30
C GLY A 95 -12.49 7.61 17.18
N GLY A 96 -11.99 8.61 17.89
CA GLY A 96 -12.39 10.00 17.73
C GLY A 96 -11.46 10.82 16.81
N PRO A 97 -11.78 12.10 16.55
CA PRO A 97 -11.00 12.96 15.66
C PRO A 97 -9.52 13.05 16.03
N GLY A 98 -9.20 13.11 17.33
CA GLY A 98 -7.82 13.19 17.79
C GLY A 98 -7.02 11.91 17.59
N GLU A 99 -7.65 10.73 17.66
CA GLU A 99 -6.99 9.44 17.43
C GLU A 99 -6.76 9.20 15.94
N ILE A 100 -7.78 9.47 15.14
CA ILE A 100 -7.75 9.33 13.68
C ILE A 100 -6.80 10.37 13.06
N GLY A 101 -6.81 11.61 13.55
CA GLY A 101 -5.94 12.70 13.09
C GLY A 101 -4.44 12.47 13.29
N ARG A 102 -4.04 11.50 14.13
CA ARG A 102 -2.63 11.10 14.32
C ARG A 102 -2.18 10.00 13.36
N ARG A 103 -3.09 9.47 12.55
CA ARG A 103 -2.79 8.42 11.57
C ARG A 103 -2.30 9.04 10.27
N SER A 104 -1.68 8.19 9.46
CA SER A 104 -1.24 8.54 8.11
C SER A 104 -2.40 9.04 7.25
N LEU A 105 -2.11 9.70 6.13
CA LEU A 105 -3.13 10.16 5.20
C LEU A 105 -3.92 8.98 4.63
N ILE A 106 -3.22 7.91 4.25
CA ILE A 106 -3.86 6.69 3.73
C ILE A 106 -4.72 5.98 4.79
N ASP A 107 -4.28 5.91 6.04
CA ASP A 107 -5.09 5.35 7.12
C ASP A 107 -6.38 6.13 7.32
N ARG A 108 -6.28 7.48 7.34
CA ARG A 108 -7.45 8.36 7.46
C ARG A 108 -8.40 8.21 6.28
N LEU A 109 -7.87 8.09 5.06
CA LEU A 109 -8.69 7.80 3.88
C LEU A 109 -9.42 6.47 4.00
N ASN A 110 -8.73 5.40 4.42
CA ASN A 110 -9.35 4.10 4.63
C ASN A 110 -10.44 4.15 5.71
N ILE A 111 -10.17 4.81 6.85
CA ILE A 111 -11.15 5.00 7.93
C ILE A 111 -12.38 5.78 7.43
N ALA A 112 -12.19 6.84 6.65
CA ALA A 112 -13.28 7.61 6.07
C ALA A 112 -14.14 6.75 5.13
N LEU A 113 -13.50 5.99 4.24
CA LEU A 113 -14.20 5.12 3.29
C LEU A 113 -15.02 4.05 4.00
N VAL A 114 -14.46 3.39 5.02
CA VAL A 114 -15.16 2.30 5.71
C VAL A 114 -16.30 2.81 6.57
N ARG A 115 -16.13 3.94 7.29
CA ARG A 115 -17.19 4.58 8.07
C ARG A 115 -18.30 5.14 7.20
N HIS A 116 -17.97 5.60 5.99
CA HIS A 116 -18.98 6.05 5.04
C HIS A 116 -19.84 4.88 4.52
N HIS A 117 -19.29 3.66 4.50
CA HIS A 117 -19.88 2.51 3.83
C HIS A 117 -20.48 1.45 4.74
N LEU A 118 -20.16 1.49 6.02
CA LEU A 118 -20.53 0.49 7.02
C LEU A 118 -21.17 1.17 8.23
N ALA A 119 -22.18 0.52 8.79
CA ALA A 119 -22.74 0.94 10.08
C ALA A 119 -21.77 0.63 11.23
N THR A 120 -21.83 1.39 12.31
CA THR A 120 -20.97 1.24 13.49
C THR A 120 -21.01 -0.19 14.03
N GLU A 121 -22.19 -0.80 14.12
CA GLU A 121 -22.36 -2.17 14.63
C GLU A 121 -21.64 -3.20 13.75
N GLN A 122 -21.54 -2.95 12.44
CA GLN A 122 -20.76 -3.80 11.54
C GLN A 122 -19.26 -3.65 11.80
N LEU A 123 -18.79 -2.42 12.02
CA LEU A 123 -17.38 -2.13 12.31
C LEU A 123 -16.95 -2.72 13.66
N GLU A 124 -17.80 -2.65 14.69
CA GLU A 124 -17.53 -3.23 16.01
C GLU A 124 -17.35 -4.75 15.99
N ALA A 125 -17.97 -5.43 15.03
CA ALA A 125 -17.86 -6.87 14.84
C ALA A 125 -16.68 -7.29 13.96
N MET A 126 -15.96 -6.34 13.33
CA MET A 126 -14.88 -6.62 12.41
C MET A 126 -13.53 -6.72 13.12
N ASP A 127 -12.73 -7.71 12.70
CA ASP A 127 -11.30 -7.79 12.96
C ASP A 127 -10.49 -7.47 11.69
N GLY A 128 -9.17 -7.63 11.76
CA GLY A 128 -8.28 -7.36 10.62
C GLY A 128 -8.62 -8.16 9.37
N PRO A 129 -8.78 -9.50 9.45
CA PRO A 129 -9.25 -10.31 8.33
C PRO A 129 -10.58 -9.83 7.77
N ALA A 130 -11.59 -9.58 8.61
CA ALA A 130 -12.91 -9.16 8.14
C ALA A 130 -12.86 -7.81 7.40
N LEU A 131 -12.10 -6.83 7.91
CA LEU A 131 -11.96 -5.55 7.21
C LEU A 131 -11.20 -5.70 5.89
N PHE A 132 -10.17 -6.54 5.84
CA PHE A 132 -9.45 -6.82 4.60
C PHE A 132 -10.37 -7.44 3.54
N VAL A 133 -11.20 -8.40 3.94
CA VAL A 133 -12.22 -9.03 3.06
C VAL A 133 -13.13 -7.96 2.47
N VAL A 134 -13.69 -7.07 3.29
CA VAL A 134 -14.54 -5.98 2.84
C VAL A 134 -13.80 -5.04 1.88
N ALA A 135 -12.54 -4.75 2.12
CA ALA A 135 -11.74 -3.90 1.26
C ALA A 135 -11.55 -4.50 -0.14
N VAL A 136 -11.35 -5.82 -0.25
CA VAL A 136 -11.31 -6.52 -1.54
C VAL A 136 -12.69 -6.53 -2.21
N GLU A 137 -13.73 -6.90 -1.46
CA GLU A 137 -15.08 -7.08 -1.99
C GLU A 137 -15.73 -5.79 -2.50
N ARG A 138 -15.43 -4.67 -1.83
CA ARG A 138 -15.91 -3.35 -2.22
C ARG A 138 -14.99 -2.64 -3.20
N GLY A 139 -13.88 -3.27 -3.60
CA GLY A 139 -12.92 -2.69 -4.54
C GLY A 139 -12.19 -1.47 -3.97
N LEU A 140 -12.01 -1.41 -2.64
CA LEU A 140 -11.16 -0.40 -1.99
C LEU A 140 -9.67 -0.68 -2.26
N ILE A 141 -9.34 -1.92 -2.62
CA ILE A 141 -8.06 -2.31 -3.18
C ILE A 141 -8.20 -2.27 -4.71
N ASP A 142 -7.52 -1.32 -5.36
CA ASP A 142 -7.66 -1.08 -6.80
C ASP A 142 -7.12 -2.25 -7.62
N LYS A 143 -8.04 -3.03 -8.19
CA LYS A 143 -7.73 -4.22 -9.00
C LYS A 143 -7.04 -3.85 -10.31
N ALA A 144 -7.40 -2.71 -10.91
CA ALA A 144 -6.92 -2.32 -12.23
C ALA A 144 -5.42 -2.00 -12.22
N GLN A 145 -4.90 -1.53 -11.09
CA GLN A 145 -3.46 -1.26 -10.92
C GLN A 145 -2.63 -2.53 -10.73
N VAL A 146 -3.22 -3.63 -10.24
CA VAL A 146 -2.47 -4.86 -9.97
C VAL A 146 -2.61 -5.89 -11.09
N GLU A 147 -3.68 -5.82 -11.90
CA GLU A 147 -3.95 -6.80 -12.96
C GLU A 147 -2.94 -6.80 -14.12
N THR A 148 -2.29 -5.65 -14.38
CA THR A 148 -1.29 -5.49 -15.44
C THR A 148 0.14 -5.72 -14.96
N LEU A 149 0.34 -5.93 -13.64
CA LEU A 149 1.66 -6.11 -13.07
C LEU A 149 2.20 -7.50 -13.36
N THR A 150 3.46 -7.55 -13.77
CA THR A 150 4.22 -8.78 -13.88
C THR A 150 5.45 -8.72 -12.97
N LEU A 151 5.82 -9.84 -12.35
CA LEU A 151 7.05 -9.89 -11.56
C LEU A 151 8.25 -10.04 -12.47
N GLY A 152 9.19 -9.09 -12.40
CA GLY A 152 10.53 -9.17 -12.97
C GLY A 152 11.47 -9.99 -12.08
N GLU A 153 12.66 -9.46 -11.84
CA GLU A 153 13.67 -10.10 -10.99
C GLU A 153 13.21 -10.26 -9.54
N ILE A 154 13.43 -11.44 -8.97
CA ILE A 154 13.11 -11.77 -7.58
C ILE A 154 14.42 -12.01 -6.83
N THR A 155 14.64 -11.23 -5.78
CA THR A 155 15.76 -11.39 -4.86
C THR A 155 15.24 -11.97 -3.55
N VAL A 156 15.84 -13.07 -3.09
CA VAL A 156 15.45 -13.76 -1.84
C VAL A 156 16.58 -13.63 -0.82
N SER A 157 16.21 -13.29 0.41
CA SER A 157 17.11 -13.23 1.56
C SER A 157 16.43 -13.87 2.77
N GLY A 158 16.74 -15.15 2.99
CA GLY A 158 16.12 -15.96 4.04
C GLY A 158 14.60 -16.09 3.85
N ASP A 159 13.84 -15.61 4.83
CA ASP A 159 12.37 -15.62 4.83
C ASP A 159 11.75 -14.34 4.24
N ARG A 160 12.53 -13.55 3.51
CA ARG A 160 12.07 -12.34 2.82
C ARG A 160 12.41 -12.42 1.33
N ALA A 161 11.53 -11.88 0.50
CA ALA A 161 11.82 -11.70 -0.92
C ALA A 161 11.33 -10.33 -1.38
N VAL A 162 12.00 -9.77 -2.38
CA VAL A 162 11.60 -8.55 -3.07
C VAL A 162 11.57 -8.84 -4.55
N ALA A 163 10.48 -8.47 -5.21
CA ALA A 163 10.31 -8.58 -6.65
C ALA A 163 10.11 -7.19 -7.24
N ALA A 164 10.76 -6.89 -8.36
CA ALA A 164 10.37 -5.74 -9.17
C ALA A 164 9.04 -6.08 -9.86
N ALA A 165 7.99 -5.29 -9.68
CA ALA A 165 6.74 -5.43 -10.41
C ALA A 165 6.68 -4.38 -11.53
N GLU A 166 6.72 -4.84 -12.77
CA GLU A 166 6.74 -3.99 -13.96
C GLU A 166 5.32 -3.80 -14.49
N ASP A 167 4.98 -2.53 -14.81
CA ASP A 167 3.82 -2.17 -15.62
C ASP A 167 4.20 -2.07 -17.11
N GLU A 168 3.21 -1.91 -18.00
CA GLU A 168 3.46 -1.73 -19.45
C GLU A 168 4.36 -0.51 -19.77
N GLY A 169 4.58 0.39 -18.82
CA GLY A 169 5.43 1.58 -18.93
C GLY A 169 6.87 1.40 -18.40
N GLY A 170 7.22 0.22 -17.87
CA GLY A 170 8.56 -0.09 -17.35
C GLY A 170 8.92 0.62 -16.04
N LYS A 171 7.96 1.21 -15.33
CA LYS A 171 8.20 1.78 -13.99
C LYS A 171 7.89 0.73 -12.93
N GLY A 172 8.95 0.10 -12.43
CA GLY A 172 8.83 -0.95 -11.43
C GLY A 172 8.38 -0.42 -10.07
N THR A 173 7.34 -1.03 -9.46
CA THR A 173 7.09 -0.93 -8.01
C THR A 173 7.70 -2.15 -7.33
N ALA A 174 8.46 -1.96 -6.25
CA ALA A 174 8.99 -3.10 -5.50
C ALA A 174 7.87 -3.76 -4.67
N LEU A 175 7.61 -5.04 -4.90
CA LEU A 175 6.72 -5.86 -4.11
C LEU A 175 7.52 -6.69 -3.11
N SER A 176 7.09 -6.66 -1.85
CA SER A 176 7.75 -7.37 -0.75
C SER A 176 6.96 -8.61 -0.36
N PHE A 177 7.68 -9.68 -0.02
CA PHE A 177 7.10 -10.94 0.42
C PHE A 177 7.78 -11.41 1.72
N ALA A 178 7.03 -12.16 2.52
CA ALA A 178 7.54 -12.83 3.71
C ALA A 178 7.11 -14.29 3.71
N ARG A 179 8.01 -15.19 4.13
CA ARG A 179 7.65 -16.58 4.37
C ARG A 179 7.11 -16.70 5.80
N GLU A 180 5.83 -17.01 5.92
CA GLU A 180 5.21 -17.30 7.22
C GLU A 180 4.70 -18.74 7.24
N ARG A 181 5.16 -19.53 8.22
CA ARG A 181 4.79 -20.95 8.37
C ARG A 181 5.06 -21.78 7.11
N GLY A 182 6.16 -21.49 6.42
CA GLY A 182 6.57 -22.20 5.21
C GLY A 182 5.91 -21.73 3.91
N THR A 183 5.02 -20.73 3.96
CA THR A 183 4.33 -20.20 2.77
C THR A 183 4.71 -18.75 2.53
N TRP A 184 5.07 -18.40 1.29
CA TRP A 184 5.28 -17.02 0.87
C TRP A 184 3.95 -16.26 0.89
N ARG A 185 3.98 -15.03 1.40
CA ARG A 185 2.84 -14.13 1.52
C ARG A 185 3.25 -12.74 1.09
N LEU A 186 2.33 -12.01 0.48
CA LEU A 186 2.55 -10.64 0.06
C LEU A 186 2.51 -9.70 1.27
N ASP A 187 3.56 -8.91 1.44
CA ASP A 187 3.67 -7.86 2.46
C ASP A 187 3.26 -6.53 1.84
N LEU A 188 2.05 -6.06 2.15
CA LEU A 188 1.52 -4.82 1.59
C LEU A 188 2.00 -3.56 2.32
N MET A 189 2.67 -3.69 3.47
CA MET A 189 3.04 -2.52 4.27
C MET A 189 3.95 -1.54 3.53
N PRO A 190 5.02 -1.99 2.83
CA PRO A 190 5.87 -1.06 2.07
C PRO A 190 5.11 -0.30 0.96
N LEU A 191 4.10 -0.93 0.37
CA LEU A 191 3.24 -0.30 -0.63
C LEU A 191 2.32 0.75 -0.01
N ILE A 192 1.72 0.44 1.15
CA ILE A 192 0.90 1.39 1.92
C ILE A 192 1.73 2.62 2.33
N GLU A 193 2.93 2.41 2.87
CA GLU A 193 3.84 3.48 3.28
C GLU A 193 4.30 4.35 2.09
N THR A 194 4.61 3.71 0.96
CA THR A 194 4.97 4.42 -0.27
C THR A 194 3.81 5.26 -0.79
N SER A 195 2.60 4.70 -0.76
CA SER A 195 1.37 5.40 -1.18
C SER A 195 1.12 6.60 -0.28
N ASP A 196 1.25 6.45 1.03
CA ASP A 196 1.09 7.53 1.99
C ASP A 196 2.04 8.70 1.73
N ARG A 197 3.32 8.41 1.48
CA ARG A 197 4.30 9.44 1.13
C ARG A 197 3.93 10.16 -0.16
N ILE A 198 3.55 9.43 -1.21
CA ILE A 198 3.13 10.03 -2.50
C ILE A 198 1.92 10.96 -2.32
N MET A 199 0.94 10.55 -1.51
CA MET A 199 -0.26 11.33 -1.25
C MET A 199 0.02 12.56 -0.40
N THR A 200 0.90 12.44 0.60
CA THR A 200 1.37 13.56 1.42
C THR A 200 2.10 14.60 0.55
N GLU A 201 3.00 14.14 -0.32
CA GLU A 201 3.68 15.01 -1.30
C GLU A 201 2.69 15.65 -2.28
N LEU A 202 1.63 14.94 -2.68
CA LEU A 202 0.57 15.48 -3.53
C LEU A 202 -0.21 16.60 -2.82
N ALA A 203 -0.63 16.39 -1.57
CA ALA A 203 -1.30 17.41 -0.76
C ALA A 203 -0.45 18.68 -0.66
N ALA A 204 0.83 18.51 -0.31
CA ALA A 204 1.78 19.62 -0.20
C ALA A 204 1.98 20.38 -1.52
N ARG A 205 2.13 19.66 -2.66
CA ARG A 205 2.29 20.29 -3.99
C ARG A 205 1.07 21.10 -4.41
N HIS A 206 -0.13 20.68 -4.01
CA HIS A 206 -1.37 21.38 -4.33
C HIS A 206 -1.77 22.43 -3.29
N GLY A 207 -1.02 22.58 -2.20
CA GLY A 207 -1.30 23.55 -1.14
C GLY A 207 -2.62 23.28 -0.40
N VAL A 208 -3.05 22.02 -0.35
CA VAL A 208 -4.24 21.59 0.39
C VAL A 208 -3.82 20.87 1.67
N SER A 209 -4.68 20.88 2.69
CA SER A 209 -4.41 20.04 3.87
C SER A 209 -4.59 18.56 3.53
N GLU A 210 -3.96 17.69 4.31
CA GLU A 210 -4.11 16.24 4.15
C GLU A 210 -5.56 15.80 4.38
N ASP A 211 -6.27 16.39 5.36
CA ASP A 211 -7.70 16.11 5.59
C ASP A 211 -8.55 16.54 4.39
N GLU A 212 -8.28 17.71 3.82
CA GLU A 212 -8.96 18.18 2.62
C GLU A 212 -8.75 17.22 1.45
N LEU A 213 -7.52 16.70 1.27
CA LEU A 213 -7.25 15.69 0.26
C LEU A 213 -8.01 14.39 0.55
N VAL A 214 -8.02 13.91 1.80
CA VAL A 214 -8.75 12.71 2.23
C VAL A 214 -10.23 12.82 1.89
N PHE A 215 -10.89 13.91 2.28
CA PHE A 215 -12.33 14.10 2.04
C PHE A 215 -12.66 14.20 0.55
N ARG A 216 -11.82 14.87 -0.24
CA ARG A 216 -11.99 14.95 -1.71
C ARG A 216 -11.89 13.57 -2.36
N LEU A 217 -10.92 12.75 -1.95
CA LEU A 217 -10.74 11.41 -2.49
C LEU A 217 -11.85 10.46 -2.05
N ALA A 218 -12.22 10.49 -0.77
CA ALA A 218 -13.34 9.70 -0.26
C ALA A 218 -14.65 10.09 -0.96
N SER A 219 -14.88 11.39 -1.18
CA SER A 219 -16.06 11.86 -1.92
C SER A 219 -16.07 11.39 -3.39
N THR A 220 -14.89 11.41 -4.02
CA THR A 220 -14.74 10.94 -5.41
C THR A 220 -14.99 9.43 -5.51
N ALA A 221 -14.46 8.65 -4.57
CA ALA A 221 -14.60 7.20 -4.55
C ALA A 221 -16.04 6.75 -4.26
N THR A 222 -16.76 7.47 -3.39
CA THR A 222 -18.12 7.14 -2.96
C THR A 222 -19.19 7.73 -3.88
N GLY A 223 -18.86 8.79 -4.62
CA GLY A 223 -19.81 9.57 -5.43
C GLY A 223 -20.73 10.47 -4.61
N THR A 224 -20.48 10.62 -3.31
CA THR A 224 -21.25 11.43 -2.37
C THR A 224 -20.30 12.35 -1.60
N THR A 225 -20.82 13.38 -0.92
CA THR A 225 -19.96 14.23 -0.09
C THR A 225 -19.55 13.48 1.18
N VAL A 226 -18.25 13.43 1.42
CA VAL A 226 -17.61 12.97 2.65
C VAL A 226 -16.93 14.18 3.29
N ASP A 227 -17.22 14.43 4.57
CA ASP A 227 -16.67 15.55 5.33
C ASP A 227 -16.17 15.08 6.71
N GLU A 228 -15.73 16.03 7.55
CA GLU A 228 -15.15 15.74 8.88
C GLU A 228 -16.05 14.94 9.82
N SER A 229 -17.38 14.89 9.57
CA SER A 229 -18.31 14.11 10.38
C SER A 229 -17.97 12.63 10.39
N VAL A 230 -17.33 12.10 9.35
CA VAL A 230 -16.88 10.69 9.33
C VAL A 230 -15.78 10.40 10.35
N PHE A 231 -15.10 11.43 10.87
CA PHE A 231 -14.11 11.28 11.94
C PHE A 231 -14.67 11.59 13.33
N ALA A 232 -15.94 11.99 13.44
CA ALA A 232 -16.61 12.08 14.73
C ALA A 232 -16.56 10.72 15.44
N LYS A 233 -16.57 10.75 16.77
CA LYS A 233 -16.68 9.52 17.54
C LYS A 233 -18.08 8.92 17.29
N PRO A 234 -18.18 7.63 16.90
CA PRO A 234 -19.46 6.97 16.67
C PRO A 234 -20.39 6.96 17.88
#